data_AF-A0A1V4T0A4-F1
#
_entry.id   AF-A0A1V4T0A4-F1
#
_cell.length_a   1.000
_cell.length_b   1.000
_cell.length_c   1.000
_cell.angle_alpha   90.00
_cell.angle_beta   90.00
_cell.angle_gamma   90.00
#
_symmetry.space_group_name_H-M   'P 1'
#
loop_
_entity.id
_entity.type
_entity.pdbx_description
1 polymer ?
#
loop_
_entity_poly.entity_id
_entity_poly.type
_entity_poly.pdbx_seq_one_letter_code
_entity_poly.pdbx_strand_id
1 'polypeptide(L)'
;PAVTHYRIMEHFRVHTRLRLRLETGRTHQIRVHMAHITHPLVGDPVYGGRPRPPKGASEAFISTLRKFDRQALHATMLRLYHPISGIEMEWHAPIPQDMVELIEVMRADFEEHKDEVDWL
;
A
#
# COMPACT_ATOMS: atom_id res chain seq x y z
N PRO A 1 6.66 -15.00 17.48
CA PRO A 1 5.72 -13.87 17.26
C PRO A 1 6.19 -12.99 16.10
N ALA A 2 5.26 -12.33 15.42
CA ALA A 2 5.52 -11.35 14.38
C ALA A 2 4.59 -10.15 14.58
N VAL A 3 5.13 -8.92 14.57
CA VAL A 3 4.40 -7.70 14.94
C VAL A 3 4.63 -6.61 13.88
N THR A 4 3.52 -6.12 13.32
CA THR A 4 3.48 -5.03 12.33
C THR A 4 2.48 -3.99 12.80
N HIS A 5 2.93 -2.76 13.01
CA HIS A 5 2.08 -1.62 13.32
C HIS A 5 1.63 -0.97 12.02
N TYR A 6 0.37 -0.56 11.93
CA TYR A 6 -0.16 0.14 10.76
C TYR A 6 -0.92 1.39 11.15
N ARG A 7 -0.91 2.38 10.26
CA ARG A 7 -1.74 3.59 10.33
C ARG A 7 -2.37 3.83 8.98
N ILE A 8 -3.67 4.15 8.98
CA ILE A 8 -4.35 4.56 7.76
C ILE A 8 -3.88 5.96 7.36
N MET A 9 -3.44 6.09 6.10
CA MET A 9 -2.98 7.35 5.53
C MET A 9 -4.00 7.97 4.59
N GLU A 10 -4.80 7.15 3.92
CA GLU A 10 -5.78 7.58 2.93
C GLU A 10 -6.80 6.47 2.69
N HIS A 11 -8.08 6.83 2.63
CA HIS A 11 -9.16 5.93 2.25
C HIS A 11 -9.49 6.11 0.77
N PHE A 12 -9.79 5.02 0.09
CA PHE A 12 -10.40 4.99 -1.25
C PHE A 12 -11.66 4.14 -1.18
N ARG A 13 -12.46 4.09 -2.26
CA ARG A 13 -13.74 3.34 -2.26
C ARG A 13 -13.60 1.88 -1.84
N VAL A 14 -12.60 1.18 -2.41
CA VAL A 14 -12.38 -0.26 -2.18
C VAL A 14 -10.92 -0.60 -1.84
N HIS A 15 -10.09 0.41 -1.58
CA HIS A 15 -8.68 0.27 -1.22
C HIS A 15 -8.32 1.22 -0.07
N THR A 16 -7.19 0.99 0.57
CA THR A 16 -6.69 1.87 1.64
C THR A 16 -5.18 1.98 1.56
N ARG A 17 -4.65 3.20 1.64
CA ARG A 17 -3.21 3.42 1.72
C ARG A 17 -2.79 3.38 3.18
N LEU A 18 -1.86 2.49 3.50
CA LEU A 18 -1.35 2.30 4.86
C LEU A 18 0.10 2.75 4.98
N ARG A 19 0.45 3.30 6.14
CA ARG A 19 1.84 3.40 6.60
C ARG A 19 2.09 2.26 7.57
N LEU A 20 3.16 1.50 7.33
CA LEU A 20 3.51 0.31 8.08
C LEU A 20 4.84 0.54 8.81
N ARG A 21 4.93 0.07 10.06
CA ARG A 21 6.17 0.02 10.84
C ARG A 21 6.38 -1.40 11.36
N LEU A 22 7.49 -1.99 10.96
CA LEU A 22 7.91 -3.31 11.44
C LEU A 22 8.52 -3.20 12.84
N GLU A 23 8.02 -3.99 13.77
CA GLU A 23 8.68 -4.24 15.06
C GLU A 23 9.54 -5.51 14.98
N THR A 24 9.07 -6.51 14.22
CA THR A 24 9.83 -7.71 13.87
C THR A 24 10.01 -7.83 12.35
N GLY A 25 11.01 -8.58 11.89
CA GLY A 25 11.34 -8.74 10.47
C GLY A 25 11.28 -10.18 9.96
N ARG A 26 10.12 -10.85 10.02
CA ARG A 26 9.95 -12.19 9.44
C ARG A 26 9.73 -12.14 7.92
N THR A 27 10.07 -13.22 7.23
CA THR A 27 9.83 -13.36 5.78
C THR A 27 8.34 -13.14 5.46
N HIS A 28 8.05 -12.29 4.47
CA HIS A 28 6.70 -11.94 4.01
C HIS A 28 5.77 -11.38 5.09
N GLN A 29 6.28 -10.95 6.24
CA GLN A 29 5.46 -10.59 7.41
C GLN A 29 4.31 -9.63 7.09
N ILE A 30 4.59 -8.52 6.41
CA ILE A 30 3.57 -7.53 6.01
C ILE A 30 2.49 -8.20 5.16
N ARG A 31 2.91 -8.93 4.12
CA ARG A 31 2.01 -9.52 3.13
C ARG A 31 1.05 -10.52 3.79
N VAL A 32 1.59 -11.39 4.64
CA VAL A 32 0.81 -12.38 5.38
C VAL A 32 -0.15 -11.71 6.37
N HIS A 33 0.32 -10.70 7.11
CA HIS A 33 -0.53 -9.99 8.06
C HIS A 33 -1.70 -9.29 7.37
N MET A 34 -1.41 -8.57 6.28
CA MET A 34 -2.41 -7.83 5.51
C MET A 34 -3.44 -8.76 4.85
N ALA A 35 -2.99 -9.90 4.30
CA ALA A 35 -3.89 -10.92 3.78
C ALA A 35 -4.74 -11.59 4.87
N HIS A 36 -4.16 -11.83 6.05
CA HIS A 36 -4.86 -12.43 7.19
C HIS A 36 -6.02 -11.55 7.69
N ILE A 37 -5.85 -10.23 7.70
CA ILE A 37 -6.92 -9.28 8.04
C ILE A 37 -7.82 -8.95 6.84
N THR A 38 -7.81 -9.79 5.79
CA THR A 38 -8.61 -9.65 4.56
C THR A 38 -8.36 -8.37 3.74
N HIS A 39 -7.19 -7.75 3.90
CA HIS A 39 -6.76 -6.56 3.15
C HIS A 39 -5.41 -6.81 2.46
N PRO A 40 -5.31 -7.79 1.54
CA PRO A 40 -4.04 -8.11 0.90
C PRO A 40 -3.53 -6.97 0.03
N LEU A 41 -2.22 -6.97 -0.25
CA LEU A 41 -1.60 -5.92 -1.05
C LEU A 41 -2.01 -6.02 -2.52
N VAL A 42 -2.20 -4.86 -3.16
CA VAL A 42 -2.41 -4.76 -4.61
C VAL A 42 -1.19 -5.33 -5.33
N GLY A 43 -1.43 -6.14 -6.36
CA GLY A 43 -0.40 -6.77 -7.18
C GLY A 43 0.45 -7.83 -6.46
N ASP A 44 0.02 -8.33 -5.29
CA ASP A 44 0.67 -9.47 -4.64
C ASP A 44 0.30 -10.78 -5.34
N PRO A 45 1.26 -11.47 -6.01
CA PRO A 45 0.96 -12.66 -6.79
C PRO A 45 0.64 -13.90 -5.94
N VAL A 46 0.99 -13.88 -4.64
CA VAL A 46 0.81 -15.04 -3.74
C VAL A 46 -0.44 -14.86 -2.88
N TYR A 47 -0.64 -13.67 -2.33
CA TYR A 47 -1.71 -13.41 -1.37
C TYR A 47 -2.81 -12.45 -1.87
N GLY A 48 -2.58 -11.71 -2.98
CA GLY A 48 -3.43 -10.61 -3.46
C GLY A 48 -4.54 -10.99 -4.44
N GLY A 49 -4.49 -12.19 -5.03
CA GLY A 49 -5.48 -12.62 -5.99
C GLY A 49 -5.58 -11.71 -7.23
N ARG A 50 -6.67 -11.84 -7.99
CA ARG A 50 -6.89 -11.00 -9.18
C ARG A 50 -7.36 -9.60 -8.77
N PRO A 51 -6.89 -8.52 -9.44
CA PRO A 51 -7.37 -7.18 -9.17
C PRO A 51 -8.89 -7.07 -9.36
N ARG A 52 -9.55 -6.41 -8.41
CA ARG A 52 -11.01 -6.22 -8.39
C ARG A 52 -11.33 -4.72 -8.43
N PRO A 53 -11.47 -4.12 -9.63
CA PRO A 53 -11.88 -2.72 -9.73
C PRO A 53 -13.32 -2.54 -9.22
N PRO A 54 -13.66 -1.39 -8.63
CA PRO A 54 -15.03 -1.10 -8.22
C PRO A 54 -15.96 -0.96 -9.44
N LYS A 55 -17.26 -1.18 -9.22
CA LYS A 55 -18.26 -0.96 -10.27
C LYS A 55 -18.32 0.53 -10.61
N GLY A 56 -18.39 0.85 -11.89
CA GLY A 56 -18.40 2.23 -12.38
C GLY A 56 -17.02 2.91 -12.41
N ALA A 57 -15.94 2.22 -12.03
CA ALA A 57 -14.59 2.76 -12.09
C ALA A 57 -14.23 3.24 -13.51
N SER A 58 -13.51 4.36 -13.60
CA SER A 58 -13.01 4.90 -14.86
C SER A 58 -12.09 3.90 -15.59
N GLU A 59 -12.02 4.00 -16.92
CA GLU A 59 -11.12 3.17 -17.73
C GLU A 59 -9.65 3.37 -17.32
N ALA A 60 -9.28 4.60 -16.96
CA ALA A 60 -7.96 4.93 -16.43
C ALA A 60 -7.66 4.09 -15.17
N PHE A 61 -8.55 4.08 -14.17
CA PHE A 61 -8.34 3.31 -12.95
C PHE A 61 -8.28 1.79 -13.23
N ILE A 62 -9.22 1.28 -14.03
CA ILE A 62 -9.24 -0.15 -14.38
C ILE A 62 -7.94 -0.57 -15.07
N SER A 63 -7.45 0.24 -16.02
CA SER A 63 -6.24 -0.07 -16.78
C SER A 63 -4.99 -0.01 -15.91
N THR A 64 -4.84 1.02 -15.07
CA THR A 64 -3.71 1.16 -14.14
C THR A 64 -3.69 0.02 -13.12
N LEU A 65 -4.84 -0.29 -12.52
CA LEU A 65 -4.96 -1.37 -11.53
C LEU A 65 -4.64 -2.75 -12.13
N ARG A 66 -5.05 -3.03 -13.36
CA ARG A 66 -4.77 -4.31 -14.05
C ARG A 66 -3.33 -4.44 -14.52
N LYS A 67 -2.68 -3.32 -14.87
CA LYS A 67 -1.27 -3.28 -15.29
C LYS A 67 -0.30 -3.34 -14.12
N PHE A 68 -0.76 -3.06 -12.91
CA PHE A 68 0.08 -3.09 -11.70
C PHE A 68 0.42 -4.54 -11.32
N ASP A 69 1.61 -5.00 -11.71
CA ASP A 69 2.03 -6.41 -11.70
C ASP A 69 3.03 -6.76 -10.58
N ARG A 70 3.29 -5.82 -9.66
CA ARG A 70 4.16 -6.02 -8.50
C ARG A 70 3.44 -5.72 -7.20
N GLN A 71 4.05 -6.10 -6.08
CA GLN A 71 3.54 -5.78 -4.75
C GLN A 71 3.53 -4.25 -4.55
N ALA A 72 2.37 -3.69 -4.20
CA ALA A 72 2.22 -2.30 -3.77
C ALA A 72 2.79 -2.11 -2.34
N LEU A 73 4.06 -2.43 -2.19
CA LEU A 73 4.84 -2.36 -0.96
C LEU A 73 6.13 -1.61 -1.24
N HIS A 74 6.38 -0.53 -0.51
CA HIS A 74 7.56 0.31 -0.70
C HIS A 74 8.21 0.66 0.63
N ALA A 75 9.52 0.43 0.74
CA ALA A 75 10.30 0.81 1.91
C ALA A 75 10.72 2.27 1.77
N THR A 76 9.93 3.18 2.33
CA THR A 76 10.13 4.62 2.14
C THR A 76 11.28 5.18 2.97
N MET A 77 11.60 4.54 4.09
CA MET A 77 12.54 5.06 5.08
C MET A 77 13.22 3.92 5.82
N LEU A 78 14.54 4.05 6.01
CA LEU A 78 15.35 3.17 6.85
C LEU A 78 16.09 4.03 7.87
N ARG A 79 16.05 3.61 9.13
CA ARG A 79 16.80 4.23 10.22
C ARG A 79 17.54 3.18 11.01
N LEU A 80 18.83 3.42 11.27
CA LEU A 80 19.66 2.58 12.13
C LEU A 80 20.83 3.39 12.70
N TYR A 81 21.41 2.89 13.78
CA TYR A 81 22.69 3.38 14.27
C TYR A 81 23.81 2.82 13.42
N HIS A 82 24.68 3.70 12.90
CA HIS A 82 25.83 3.28 12.11
C HIS A 82 26.76 2.38 12.97
N PRO A 83 27.17 1.21 12.47
CA PRO A 83 27.81 0.17 13.30
C PRO A 83 29.18 0.56 13.87
N ILE A 84 29.85 1.56 13.26
CA ILE A 84 31.18 2.02 13.68
C ILE A 84 31.05 3.31 14.50
N SER A 85 30.53 4.37 13.89
CA SER A 85 30.38 5.69 14.53
C SER A 85 29.29 5.78 15.61
N GLY A 86 28.32 4.86 15.65
CA GLY A 86 27.20 4.93 16.60
C GLY A 86 26.23 6.10 16.37
N ILE A 87 26.36 6.82 15.25
CA ILE A 87 25.48 7.94 14.91
C ILE A 87 24.19 7.40 14.29
N GLU A 88 23.05 7.94 14.69
CA GLU A 88 21.77 7.63 14.06
C GLU A 88 21.76 8.15 12.62
N MET A 89 21.52 7.26 11.67
CA MET A 89 21.43 7.59 10.25
C MET A 89 20.05 7.25 9.72
N GLU A 90 19.58 8.08 8.79
CA GLU A 90 18.27 7.95 8.16
C GLU A 90 18.40 8.14 6.65
N TRP A 91 17.77 7.24 5.90
CA TRP A 91 17.68 7.30 4.44
C TRP A 91 16.22 7.26 4.02
N HIS A 92 15.92 7.96 2.93
CA HIS A 92 14.60 7.99 2.32
C HIS A 92 14.66 7.55 0.86
N ALA A 93 13.64 6.82 0.42
CA ALA A 93 13.44 6.44 -0.97
C ALA A 93 12.10 7.02 -1.44
N PRO A 94 12.08 7.81 -2.54
CA PRO A 94 10.83 8.36 -3.07
C PRO A 94 9.89 7.23 -3.49
N ILE A 95 8.59 7.49 -3.43
CA ILE A 95 7.58 6.52 -3.89
C ILE A 95 7.78 6.32 -5.41
N PRO A 96 7.86 5.07 -5.90
CA PRO A 96 7.99 4.79 -7.32
C PRO A 96 6.80 5.35 -8.13
N GLN A 97 7.07 5.77 -9.37
CA GLN A 97 6.12 6.49 -10.20
C GLN A 97 4.83 5.71 -10.47
N ASP A 98 4.91 4.41 -10.69
CA ASP A 98 3.76 3.52 -10.88
C ASP A 98 2.81 3.48 -9.66
N MET A 99 3.36 3.57 -8.44
CA MET A 99 2.55 3.68 -7.21
C MET A 99 1.95 5.06 -7.07
N VAL A 100 2.64 6.12 -7.51
CA VAL A 100 2.08 7.47 -7.55
C VAL A 100 0.87 7.50 -8.48
N GLU A 101 1.02 7.01 -9.70
CA GLU A 101 -0.07 6.90 -10.68
C GLU A 101 -1.24 6.08 -10.14
N LEU A 102 -0.97 4.94 -9.49
CA LEU A 102 -2.00 4.12 -8.87
C LEU A 102 -2.78 4.89 -7.77
N ILE A 103 -2.07 5.64 -6.93
CA ILE A 103 -2.68 6.46 -5.87
C ILE A 103 -3.54 7.57 -6.48
N GLU A 104 -3.06 8.23 -7.54
CA GLU A 104 -3.76 9.32 -8.21
C GLU A 104 -5.06 8.86 -8.85
N VAL A 105 -5.06 7.74 -9.58
CA VAL A 105 -6.30 7.21 -10.18
C VAL A 105 -7.29 6.73 -9.11
N MET A 106 -6.82 6.17 -8.00
CA MET A 106 -7.67 5.77 -6.88
C MET A 106 -8.28 6.98 -6.16
N ARG A 107 -7.52 8.08 -6.03
CA ARG A 107 -8.01 9.33 -5.46
C ARG A 107 -9.06 9.98 -6.35
N ALA A 108 -8.81 10.03 -7.65
CA ALA A 108 -9.76 10.57 -8.62
C ALA A 108 -11.10 9.80 -8.60
N ASP A 109 -11.04 8.46 -8.59
CA ASP A 109 -12.22 7.58 -8.45
C ASP A 109 -12.95 7.81 -7.11
N PHE A 110 -12.22 8.02 -6.02
CA PHE A 110 -12.83 8.34 -4.73
C PHE A 110 -13.57 9.68 -4.74
N GLU A 111 -12.97 10.73 -5.30
CA GLU A 111 -13.60 12.08 -5.35
C GLU A 111 -14.85 12.10 -6.23
N GLU A 112 -14.85 11.38 -7.35
CA GLU A 112 -16.00 11.29 -8.26
C GLU A 112 -17.21 10.58 -7.62
N HIS A 113 -16.95 9.63 -6.72
CA HIS A 113 -17.97 8.79 -6.09
C HIS A 113 -18.12 9.05 -4.58
N LYS A 114 -17.59 10.15 -4.05
CA LYS A 114 -17.55 10.42 -2.61
C LYS A 114 -18.94 10.39 -1.95
N ASP A 115 -19.98 10.79 -2.70
CA ASP A 115 -21.36 10.85 -2.23
C ASP A 115 -22.01 9.45 -2.12
N GLU A 116 -21.38 8.42 -2.70
CA GLU A 116 -21.80 7.01 -2.57
C GLU A 116 -21.17 6.30 -1.37
N VAL A 117 -20.26 6.97 -0.65
CA VAL A 117 -19.45 6.36 0.41
C VAL A 117 -19.96 6.83 1.77
N ASP A 118 -20.84 6.03 2.40
CA ASP A 118 -21.56 6.28 3.67
C ASP A 118 -20.68 6.53 4.93
N TRP A 119 -19.37 6.70 4.81
CA TRP A 119 -18.43 6.82 5.94
C TRP A 119 -18.03 8.26 6.29
N LEU A 120 -18.53 9.27 5.58
CA LEU A 120 -18.33 10.71 5.85
C LEU A 120 -19.59 11.33 6.48
#